data_AF-A0A535CQL0-F1
#
_entry.id   AF-A0A535CQL0-F1
#
_cell.length_a   1.000
_cell.length_b   1.000
_cell.length_c   1.000
_cell.angle_alpha   90.00
_cell.angle_beta   90.00
_cell.angle_gamma   90.00
#
_symmetry.space_group_name_H-M   'P 1'
#
loop_
_entity.id
_entity.type
_entity.pdbx_description
1 polymer ?
#
loop_
_entity_poly.entity_id
_entity_poly.type
_entity_poly.pdbx_seq_one_letter_code
_entity_poly.pdbx_strand_id
1 'polypeptide(L)' 'MDMLLYAELAINGALVGLMYGLVALGIVLVYKASRYANLAQGAFAMTGGYACLLIASTFGLPLWAAALLTLVALFL' A
#
# COMPACT_ATOMS: atom_id res chain seq x y z
N MET A 1 -17.92 6.18 28.07
CA MET A 1 -17.32 5.70 26.80
C MET A 1 -17.96 6.49 25.69
N ASP A 2 -17.27 7.53 25.25
CA ASP A 2 -17.80 8.55 24.35
C ASP A 2 -18.17 7.95 22.98
N MET A 3 -19.39 8.22 22.50
CA MET A 3 -19.89 7.73 21.20
C MET A 3 -18.96 8.11 20.04
N LEU A 4 -18.26 9.24 20.19
CA LEU A 4 -17.26 9.74 19.26
C LEU A 4 -16.07 8.77 19.09
N LEU A 5 -15.61 8.15 20.18
CA LEU A 5 -14.49 7.20 20.16
C LEU A 5 -14.85 5.92 19.41
N TYR A 6 -16.09 5.44 19.56
CA TYR A 6 -16.56 4.28 18.79
C TYR A 6 -16.62 4.57 17.28
N ALA A 7 -17.05 5.79 16.91
CA ALA A 7 -17.08 6.20 15.51
C ALA A 7 -15.67 6.33 14.91
N GLU A 8 -14.73 6.93 15.63
CA GLU A 8 -13.33 7.05 15.19
C GLU A 8 -12.68 5.68 14.98
N LEU A 9 -12.89 4.75 15.91
CA LEU A 9 -12.32 3.41 15.81
C LEU A 9 -12.95 2.60 14.66
N ALA A 10 -14.25 2.75 14.41
CA ALA A 10 -14.93 2.12 13.29
C ALA A 10 -14.39 2.64 11.94
N ILE A 11 -14.19 3.95 11.81
CA ILE A 11 -13.64 4.56 10.60
C ILE A 11 -12.18 4.14 10.39
N ASN A 12 -11.34 4.21 11.41
CA ASN A 12 -9.96 3.75 11.32
C ASN A 12 -9.88 2.26 10.97
N GLY A 13 -10.73 1.42 11.58
CA GLY A 13 -10.84 0.01 11.24
C GLY A 13 -11.22 -0.22 9.77
N ALA A 14 -12.17 0.55 9.24
CA ALA A 14 -12.55 0.50 7.84
C ALA A 14 -11.40 0.94 6.91
N LEU A 15 -10.71 2.02 7.23
CA LEU A 15 -9.57 2.52 6.45
C LEU A 15 -8.42 1.51 6.41
N VAL A 16 -8.09 0.91 7.56
CA VAL A 16 -7.09 -0.16 7.65
C VAL A 16 -7.52 -1.40 6.87
N GLY A 17 -8.79 -1.79 6.96
CA GLY A 17 -9.36 -2.89 6.19
C GLY A 17 -9.28 -2.65 4.67
N LEU A 18 -9.55 -1.43 4.22
CA LEU A 18 -9.40 -1.03 2.81
C LEU A 18 -7.93 -1.13 2.35
N MET A 19 -6.98 -0.71 3.16
CA MET A 19 -5.55 -0.82 2.85
C MET A 19 -5.15 -2.29 2.62
N TYR A 20 -5.53 -3.20 3.51
CA TYR A 20 -5.26 -4.64 3.34
C TYR A 20 -6.05 -5.24 2.16
N GLY A 21 -7.28 -4.78 1.94
CA GLY A 21 -8.11 -5.20 0.81
C GLY A 21 -7.48 -4.88 -0.54
N LEU A 22 -6.88 -3.69 -0.70
CA LEU A 22 -6.15 -3.31 -1.91
C LEU A 22 -4.94 -4.22 -2.18
N VAL A 23 -4.20 -4.59 -1.12
CA VAL A 23 -3.06 -5.53 -1.23
C VAL A 23 -3.55 -6.91 -1.67
N ALA A 24 -4.63 -7.42 -1.08
CA ALA A 24 -5.23 -8.69 -1.47
C ALA A 24 -5.71 -8.67 -2.92
N LEU A 25 -6.33 -7.57 -3.36
CA LEU A 25 -6.73 -7.35 -4.75
C LEU A 25 -5.56 -7.49 -5.72
N GLY A 26 -4.40 -6.90 -5.40
CA GLY A 26 -3.19 -7.03 -6.21
C GLY A 26 -2.77 -8.49 -6.40
N ILE A 27 -2.83 -9.31 -5.35
CA ILE A 27 -2.49 -10.74 -5.42
C ILE A 27 -3.51 -11.50 -6.28
N VAL A 28 -4.80 -11.22 -6.09
CA VAL A 28 -5.88 -11.86 -6.84
C VAL A 28 -5.82 -11.51 -8.33
N LEU A 29 -5.51 -10.27 -8.69
CA LEU A 29 -5.39 -9.84 -10.08
C LEU A 29 -4.24 -10.54 -10.79
N VAL A 30 -3.07 -10.63 -10.15
CA VAL A 30 -1.91 -11.38 -10.69
C VAL A 30 -2.25 -12.85 -10.87
N TYR A 31 -2.89 -13.47 -9.87
CA TYR A 31 -3.30 -14.87 -9.97
C TYR A 31 -4.33 -15.10 -11.09
N LYS A 32 -5.33 -14.22 -11.24
CA LYS A 32 -6.34 -14.31 -12.30
C LYS A 32 -5.74 -14.13 -13.69
N ALA A 33 -4.77 -13.25 -13.85
CA ALA A 33 -4.12 -13.00 -15.14
C ALA A 33 -3.17 -14.15 -15.54
N SER A 34 -2.38 -14.66 -14.60
CA SER A 34 -1.32 -15.64 -14.89
C SER A 34 -1.74 -17.09 -14.68
N ARG A 35 -2.80 -17.35 -13.90
CA ARG A 35 -3.17 -18.68 -13.34
C ARG A 35 -2.10 -19.36 -12.48
N TYR A 36 -1.07 -18.63 -12.09
CA TYR A 36 -0.01 -19.08 -11.19
C TYR A 36 0.04 -18.19 -9.96
N ALA A 37 0.29 -18.79 -8.79
CA ALA A 37 0.52 -18.06 -7.56
C ALA A 37 1.92 -17.43 -7.59
N ASN A 38 2.00 -16.10 -7.55
CA ASN A 38 3.26 -15.37 -7.55
C ASN A 38 3.81 -15.22 -6.12
N LEU A 39 4.78 -16.05 -5.75
CA LEU A 39 5.44 -15.97 -4.43
C LEU A 39 6.38 -14.75 -4.31
N ALA A 40 6.77 -14.12 -5.42
CA ALA A 40 7.59 -12.91 -5.39
C ALA A 40 6.78 -11.65 -5.04
N GLN A 41 5.45 -11.74 -4.91
CA GLN A 41 4.60 -10.58 -4.67
C GLN A 41 4.92 -9.84 -3.37
N GLY A 42 5.38 -10.56 -2.33
CA GLY A 42 5.88 -9.95 -1.10
C GLY A 42 7.16 -9.12 -1.33
N ALA A 43 8.08 -9.63 -2.15
CA ALA A 43 9.29 -8.89 -2.52
C ALA A 43 8.96 -7.63 -3.33
N PHE A 44 8.02 -7.72 -4.29
CA PHE A 44 7.53 -6.56 -5.06
C PHE A 44 6.94 -5.47 -4.15
N ALA A 45 6.14 -5.84 -3.15
CA ALA A 45 5.60 -4.89 -2.19
C ALA A 45 6.70 -4.20 -1.36
N MET A 46 7.72 -4.97 -0.92
CA MET A 46 8.87 -4.43 -0.20
C MET A 46 9.70 -3.46 -1.06
N THR A 47 9.95 -3.79 -2.33
CA THR A 47 10.65 -2.88 -3.26
C THR A 47 9.93 -1.54 -3.37
N GLY A 48 8.59 -1.55 -3.49
CA GLY A 48 7.76 -0.34 -3.47
C GLY A 48 7.91 0.47 -2.18
N GLY A 49 7.82 -0.18 -1.02
CA GLY A 49 7.98 0.47 0.28
C GLY A 49 9.37 1.10 0.46
N TYR A 50 10.43 0.38 0.12
CA TYR A 50 11.80 0.88 0.22
C TYR A 50 12.11 1.99 -0.77
N ALA A 51 11.61 1.92 -2.00
CA ALA A 51 11.73 2.99 -2.97
C ALA A 51 11.04 4.28 -2.48
N CYS A 52 9.86 4.15 -1.88
CA CYS A 52 9.15 5.27 -1.25
C CYS A 52 9.92 5.87 -0.08
N LEU A 53 10.47 5.05 0.81
CA LEU A 53 11.33 5.51 1.90
C LEU A 53 12.59 6.21 1.39
N LEU A 54 13.22 5.69 0.35
CA LEU A 54 14.41 6.29 -0.24
C LEU A 54 14.09 7.68 -0.82
N ILE A 55 12.99 7.81 -1.57
CA ILE A 55 12.54 9.10 -2.13
C ILE A 55 12.18 10.08 -1.01
N ALA A 56 11.42 9.63 -0.01
CA ALA A 56 11.03 10.47 1.13
C ALA A 56 12.25 10.99 1.92
N SER A 57 13.21 10.11 2.21
CA SER A 57 14.41 10.46 2.99
C SER A 57 15.42 11.30 2.22
N THR A 58 15.61 11.04 0.92
CA THR A 58 16.61 11.75 0.10
C THR A 58 16.15 13.16 -0.23
N PHE A 59 14.86 13.36 -0.52
CA PHE A 59 14.31 14.65 -0.95
C PHE A 59 13.55 15.38 0.16
N GLY A 60 13.45 14.81 1.36
CA GLY A 60 12.69 15.38 2.48
C GLY A 60 11.19 15.56 2.19
N LEU A 61 10.66 14.77 1.25
CA LEU A 61 9.28 14.87 0.78
C LEU A 61 8.30 14.28 1.82
N PRO A 62 7.08 14.82 1.92
CA PRO A 62 6.04 14.19 2.71
C PRO A 62 5.66 12.83 2.09
N LEU A 63 5.25 11.88 2.95
CA LEU A 63 5.04 10.48 2.56
C LEU A 63 4.05 10.32 1.39
N TRP A 64 3.02 11.16 1.31
CA TRP A 64 2.03 11.12 0.25
C TRP A 64 2.61 11.53 -1.12
N ALA A 65 3.51 12.52 -1.16
CA ALA A 65 4.19 12.94 -2.38
C ALA A 65 5.23 11.92 -2.81
N ALA A 66 5.97 11.36 -1.85
CA ALA A 66 6.93 10.29 -2.10
C ALA A 66 6.25 9.04 -2.67
N ALA A 67 5.10 8.63 -2.11
CA ALA A 67 4.34 7.48 -2.61
C ALA A 67 3.87 7.64 -4.07
N LEU A 68 3.40 8.84 -4.45
CA LEU A 68 3.03 9.13 -5.84
C LEU A 68 4.24 9.07 -6.77
N LEU A 69 5.36 9.67 -6.36
CA LEU A 69 6.62 9.61 -7.13
C LEU A 69 7.12 8.18 -7.29
N THR A 70 7.06 7.36 -6.25
CA THR A 70 7.43 5.94 -6.32
C THR A 70 6.54 5.16 -7.26
N LEU A 71 5.23 5.41 -7.25
CA LEU A 71 4.30 4.76 -8.16
C LEU A 71 4.67 5.06 -9.61
N VAL A 72 4.93 6.33 -9.94
CA VAL A 72 5.37 6.73 -11.29
C VAL A 72 6.72 6.11 -11.63
N ALA A 73 7.68 6.13 -10.71
CA ALA A 73 9.04 5.64 -10.92
C ALA A 73 9.13 4.11 -11.11
N LEU A 74 8.28 3.33 -10.43
CA LEU A 74 8.25 1.86 -10.57
C LEU A 74 7.34 1.37 -11.70
N PHE A 75 6.43 2.23 -12.17
CA PHE A 75 5.59 1.93 -13.33
C PHE A 75 6.33 2.15 -14.66
N LEU A 76 7.28 3.09 -14.70
CA LEU A 76 8.16 3.35 -15.84
C LEU A 76 9.26 2.30 -15.95
#